data_AF-A0A2R9A0I4-F1
#
_entry.id   AF-A0A2R9A0I4-F1
#
_cell.length_a   1.000
_cell.length_b   1.000
_cell.length_c   1.000
_cell.angle_alpha   90.00
_cell.angle_beta   90.00
_cell.angle_gamma   90.00
#
_symmetry.space_group_name_H-M   'P 1'
#
loop_
_entity.id
_entity.type
_entity.pdbx_description
1 polymer ?
#
loop_
_entity_poly.entity_id
_entity_poly.type
_entity_poly.pdbx_seq_one_letter_code
_entity_poly.pdbx_strand_id
1 'polypeptide(L)'
;MAALAAAAKKVWSARRLLVLLFTPLALLPVVFALPPKEGRCLFVILLMAVYWCTEALPLSVTALLPIVLFPFMGILPSNKVCPQYFLDTNFLFLSGLIMASAIEEWNLHRRIALKILMLVGVQPARLILGMMVTTSFLSMWLSNTASTAMMLPIANAILKSLFGQKEVRKDPSQESEENTAAVRRNGLHTVPTEMQFLASTEAKDHPGETEVPLDLPADSRKEDEYRRSIWKGFLISIPYSASIGGTATLTGTAPNLILLGQLKSFFPQCDVVNFGSWFIFAFPLMLLFLLAGWLWISFLYGGLSFRKNKSEIRTNAEDRARAVIREEYQNLGPIKFAEQAVFILFCMFAILLFTRDPKFIPGWASLFNPGFLSDAVTGVAIVTILFFFPSQRPSLKWWFDFKAPNTETEPLLTWKKAQETVPWNIILLLGGGFAMAKGCEESGLSVWIGGQLHPLENVPPALAVLLITVVIAFFTEFASNTATIIIFLPVLAELAIRLRVHPLYLMIPGTVGCSFAFMLPVSTPPNSIAFASGHLLVKDMVRTGLLMNLMGVLLLSLAMNTWAQTIFQLGTFPDWADMYSVNVTALPPTLANDTFRTL
;
A
#
# COMPACT_ATOMS: atom_id res chain seq x y z
N MET A 1 -5.46 24.45 35.22
CA MET A 1 -5.19 24.46 33.76
C MET A 1 -3.80 23.89 33.43
N ALA A 2 -2.69 24.44 33.91
CA ALA A 2 -1.34 23.95 33.60
C ALA A 2 -1.04 22.50 34.08
N ALA A 3 -1.49 22.11 35.28
CA ALA A 3 -1.35 20.74 35.77
C ALA A 3 -2.15 19.72 34.94
N LEU A 4 -3.33 20.10 34.46
CA LEU A 4 -4.17 19.31 33.55
C LEU A 4 -3.51 19.17 32.18
N ALA A 5 -2.90 20.23 31.64
CA ALA A 5 -2.14 20.18 30.40
C ALA A 5 -0.86 19.32 30.54
N ALA A 6 -0.16 19.39 31.66
CA ALA A 6 1.01 18.57 31.96
C ALA A 6 0.63 17.08 32.14
N ALA A 7 -0.49 16.80 32.82
CA ALA A 7 -1.05 15.46 32.95
C ALA A 7 -1.49 14.91 31.58
N ALA A 8 -2.19 15.71 30.76
CA ALA A 8 -2.57 15.33 29.40
C ALA A 8 -1.35 15.04 28.52
N LYS A 9 -0.27 15.83 28.63
CA LYS A 9 0.99 15.58 27.90
C LYS A 9 1.70 14.32 28.37
N LYS A 10 1.68 14.02 29.68
CA LYS A 10 2.20 12.74 30.23
C LYS A 10 1.36 11.54 29.79
N VAL A 11 0.03 11.64 29.83
CA VAL A 11 -0.89 10.60 29.34
C VAL A 11 -0.69 10.38 27.85
N TRP A 12 -0.53 11.44 27.06
CA TRP A 12 -0.22 11.33 25.63
C TRP A 12 1.14 10.68 25.37
N SER A 13 2.14 10.96 26.20
CA SER A 13 3.44 10.28 26.14
C SER A 13 3.34 8.80 26.51
N ALA A 14 2.45 8.45 27.44
CA ALA A 14 2.22 7.07 27.88
C ALA A 14 1.16 6.33 27.03
N ARG A 15 0.59 6.97 26.00
CA ARG A 15 -0.58 6.46 25.26
C ARG A 15 -0.42 5.04 24.75
N ARG A 16 0.77 4.68 24.24
CA ARG A 16 1.04 3.32 23.73
C ARG A 16 1.01 2.29 24.85
N LEU A 17 1.64 2.59 25.99
CA LEU A 17 1.64 1.73 27.17
C LEU A 17 0.24 1.59 27.76
N LEU A 18 -0.52 2.69 27.80
CA LEU A 18 -1.90 2.68 28.27
C LEU A 18 -2.77 1.79 27.37
N VAL A 19 -2.70 1.94 26.05
CA VAL A 19 -3.41 1.06 25.11
C VAL A 19 -3.00 -0.41 25.34
N LEU A 20 -1.71 -0.69 25.47
CA LEU A 20 -1.23 -2.06 25.70
C LEU A 20 -1.74 -2.72 26.98
N LEU A 21 -1.90 -1.96 28.07
CA LEU A 21 -2.36 -2.50 29.34
C LEU A 21 -3.89 -2.51 29.45
N PHE A 22 -4.55 -1.44 29.00
CA PHE A 22 -5.99 -1.27 29.16
C PHE A 22 -6.79 -2.03 28.11
N THR A 23 -6.30 -2.22 26.88
CA THR A 23 -7.07 -2.91 25.83
C THR A 23 -7.37 -4.38 26.18
N PRO A 24 -6.42 -5.21 26.65
CA PRO A 24 -6.74 -6.56 27.11
C PRO A 24 -7.77 -6.59 28.24
N LEU A 25 -7.67 -5.66 29.19
CA LEU A 25 -8.61 -5.55 30.32
C LEU A 25 -10.01 -5.14 29.86
N ALA A 26 -10.10 -4.19 28.94
CA ALA A 26 -11.36 -3.70 28.39
C ALA A 26 -12.07 -4.75 27.52
N LEU A 27 -11.32 -5.60 26.83
CA LEU A 27 -11.86 -6.67 25.98
C LEU A 27 -12.13 -7.98 26.73
N LEU A 28 -11.69 -8.10 27.99
CA LEU A 28 -11.90 -9.29 28.82
C LEU A 28 -13.37 -9.77 28.89
N PRO A 29 -14.40 -8.88 28.95
CA PRO A 29 -15.79 -9.31 28.94
C PRO A 29 -16.19 -10.14 27.71
N VAL A 30 -15.55 -9.91 26.55
CA VAL A 30 -15.81 -10.65 25.30
C VAL A 30 -15.50 -12.14 25.44
N VAL A 31 -14.51 -12.48 26.27
CA VAL A 31 -14.10 -13.86 26.54
C VAL A 31 -15.17 -14.64 27.30
N PHE A 32 -15.94 -13.96 28.16
CA PHE A 32 -16.92 -14.59 29.04
C PHE A 32 -18.37 -14.46 28.55
N ALA A 33 -18.66 -13.43 27.76
CA ALA A 33 -20.01 -13.14 27.27
C ALA A 33 -20.44 -13.98 26.06
N LEU A 34 -19.47 -14.55 25.33
CA LEU A 34 -19.69 -15.30 24.10
C LEU A 34 -19.37 -16.79 24.30
N PRO A 35 -19.81 -17.67 23.38
CA PRO A 35 -19.40 -19.07 23.35
C PRO A 35 -17.88 -19.23 23.52
N PRO A 36 -17.43 -20.24 24.29
CA PRO A 36 -16.10 -20.20 24.90
C PRO A 36 -14.95 -20.25 23.89
N LYS A 37 -15.11 -20.81 22.69
CA LYS A 37 -14.04 -20.83 21.68
C LYS A 37 -14.08 -19.58 20.80
N GLU A 38 -15.28 -19.19 20.41
CA GLU A 38 -15.61 -18.06 19.54
C GLU A 38 -15.25 -16.74 20.24
N GLY A 39 -15.64 -16.56 21.50
CA GLY A 39 -15.33 -15.39 22.32
C GLY A 39 -13.83 -15.22 22.57
N ARG A 40 -13.11 -16.33 22.79
CA ARG A 40 -11.65 -16.31 22.94
C ARG A 40 -10.95 -15.93 21.64
N CYS A 41 -11.41 -16.45 20.50
CA CYS A 41 -10.86 -16.09 19.19
C CYS A 41 -11.15 -14.62 18.86
N LEU A 42 -12.40 -14.17 19.08
CA LEU A 42 -12.80 -12.79 18.86
C LEU A 42 -12.01 -11.82 19.74
N PHE A 43 -11.74 -12.18 21.00
CA PHE A 43 -10.87 -11.40 21.88
C PHE A 43 -9.49 -11.15 21.26
N VAL A 44 -8.84 -12.20 20.72
CA VAL A 44 -7.52 -12.05 20.09
C VAL A 44 -7.59 -11.18 18.84
N ILE A 45 -8.62 -11.35 18.01
CA ILE A 45 -8.81 -10.55 16.78
C ILE A 45 -9.04 -9.08 17.13
N LEU A 46 -9.94 -8.79 18.09
CA LEU A 46 -10.22 -7.42 18.52
C LEU A 46 -8.98 -6.78 19.17
N LEU A 47 -8.23 -7.54 19.97
CA LEU A 47 -6.98 -7.09 20.55
C LEU A 47 -5.96 -6.71 19.47
N MET A 48 -5.77 -7.57 18.48
CA MET A 48 -4.89 -7.32 17.34
C MET A 48 -5.37 -6.16 16.49
N ALA A 49 -6.68 -6.05 16.24
CA ALA A 49 -7.28 -4.94 15.50
C ALA A 49 -7.01 -3.60 16.18
N VAL A 50 -7.23 -3.50 17.50
CA VAL A 50 -6.92 -2.29 18.26
C VAL A 50 -5.42 -1.99 18.19
N TYR A 51 -4.55 -2.98 18.37
CA TYR A 51 -3.10 -2.76 18.30
C TYR A 51 -2.59 -2.35 16.92
N TRP A 52 -3.21 -2.85 15.84
CA TRP A 52 -2.90 -2.43 14.48
C TRP A 52 -3.44 -1.03 14.15
N CYS A 53 -4.67 -0.71 14.54
CA CYS A 53 -5.25 0.61 14.32
C CYS A 53 -4.56 1.71 15.14
N THR A 54 -4.11 1.40 16.35
CA THR A 54 -3.44 2.37 17.24
C THR A 54 -1.91 2.36 17.08
N GLU A 55 -1.36 1.40 16.35
CA GLU A 55 0.08 1.11 16.27
C GLU A 55 0.75 1.11 17.66
N ALA A 56 0.08 0.50 18.64
CA ALA A 56 0.60 0.40 20.00
C ALA A 56 1.87 -0.47 20.06
N LEU A 57 1.93 -1.48 19.18
CA LEU A 57 3.11 -2.30 18.89
C LEU A 57 3.44 -2.25 17.39
N PRO A 58 4.70 -2.54 16.99
CA PRO A 58 5.02 -2.75 15.58
C PRO A 58 4.11 -3.81 14.97
N LEU A 59 3.64 -3.59 13.74
CA LEU A 59 2.64 -4.45 13.08
C LEU A 59 3.04 -5.93 13.07
N SER A 60 4.32 -6.22 12.85
CA SER A 60 4.88 -7.58 12.86
C SER A 60 4.89 -8.22 14.25
N VAL A 61 5.09 -7.45 15.33
CA VAL A 61 5.05 -7.96 16.70
C VAL A 61 3.62 -8.30 17.09
N THR A 62 2.66 -7.44 16.75
CA THR A 62 1.22 -7.74 16.91
C THR A 62 0.85 -8.99 16.13
N ALA A 63 1.39 -9.16 14.92
CA ALA A 63 1.14 -10.34 14.10
C ALA A 63 1.66 -11.64 14.70
N LEU A 64 2.62 -11.62 15.65
CA LEU A 64 3.10 -12.82 16.36
C LEU A 64 2.18 -13.23 17.52
N LEU A 65 1.24 -12.38 17.96
CA LEU A 65 0.36 -12.67 19.09
C LEU A 65 -0.44 -13.98 18.94
N PRO A 66 -0.93 -14.39 17.76
CA PRO A 66 -1.60 -15.68 17.58
C PRO A 66 -0.75 -16.88 18.00
N ILE A 67 0.57 -16.83 17.81
CA ILE A 67 1.49 -17.93 18.21
C ILE A 67 1.41 -18.18 19.71
N VAL A 68 1.23 -17.12 20.48
CA VAL A 68 1.15 -17.18 21.94
C VAL A 68 -0.31 -17.39 22.37
N LEU A 69 -1.20 -16.49 21.98
CA LEU A 69 -2.55 -16.43 22.52
C LEU A 69 -3.43 -17.61 22.08
N PHE A 70 -3.30 -18.13 20.86
CA PHE A 70 -4.16 -19.24 20.43
C PHE A 70 -3.93 -20.54 21.21
N PRO A 71 -2.67 -20.99 21.43
CA PRO A 71 -2.43 -22.14 22.30
C PRO A 71 -2.84 -21.88 23.75
N PHE A 72 -2.49 -20.72 24.34
CA PHE A 72 -2.81 -20.41 25.73
C PHE A 72 -4.31 -20.32 26.00
N MET A 73 -5.10 -19.87 25.02
CA MET A 73 -6.56 -19.78 25.13
C MET A 73 -7.29 -21.06 24.69
N GLY A 74 -6.55 -22.09 24.23
CA GLY A 74 -7.13 -23.36 23.78
C GLY A 74 -7.93 -23.26 22.48
N ILE A 75 -7.55 -22.33 21.59
CA ILE A 75 -8.19 -22.12 20.29
C ILE A 75 -7.54 -23.06 19.25
N LEU A 76 -6.23 -22.94 19.06
CA LEU A 76 -5.44 -23.83 18.19
C LEU A 76 -4.16 -24.29 18.90
N PRO A 77 -3.74 -25.55 18.71
CA PRO A 77 -2.46 -26.03 19.18
C PRO A 77 -1.30 -25.42 18.38
N SER A 78 -0.14 -25.26 19.02
CA SER A 78 1.04 -24.59 18.43
C SER A 78 1.53 -25.23 17.13
N ASN A 79 1.43 -26.56 17.00
CA ASN A 79 1.77 -27.30 15.79
C ASN A 79 0.85 -26.99 14.58
N LYS A 80 -0.33 -26.40 14.81
CA LYS A 80 -1.21 -25.89 13.74
C LYS A 80 -1.02 -24.39 13.50
N VAL A 81 -0.65 -23.61 14.52
CA VAL A 81 -0.48 -22.15 14.41
C VAL A 81 0.84 -21.78 13.74
N CYS A 82 1.97 -22.34 14.17
CA CYS A 82 3.28 -21.96 13.65
C CYS A 82 3.45 -22.20 12.13
N PRO A 83 2.96 -23.31 11.55
CA PRO A 83 3.05 -23.52 10.09
C PRO A 83 2.32 -22.48 9.25
N GLN A 84 1.35 -21.74 9.81
CA GLN A 84 0.63 -20.68 9.07
C GLN A 84 1.56 -19.52 8.65
N TYR A 85 2.73 -19.38 9.27
CA TYR A 85 3.73 -18.37 8.91
C TYR A 85 4.61 -18.77 7.73
N PHE A 86 4.52 -20.02 7.27
CA PHE A 86 5.36 -20.58 6.21
C PHE A 86 4.53 -21.20 5.06
N LEU A 87 3.34 -20.66 4.80
CA LEU A 87 2.50 -21.08 3.66
C LEU A 87 3.14 -20.70 2.31
N ASP A 88 2.71 -21.36 1.24
CA ASP A 88 3.23 -21.13 -0.14
C ASP A 88 3.19 -19.65 -0.53
N THR A 89 2.16 -18.94 -0.07
CA THR A 89 1.88 -17.58 -0.47
C THR A 89 2.91 -16.62 0.13
N ASN A 90 3.46 -16.94 1.30
CA ASN A 90 4.58 -16.21 1.88
C ASN A 90 5.86 -16.39 1.06
N PHE A 91 6.13 -17.58 0.54
CA PHE A 91 7.29 -17.83 -0.31
C PHE A 91 7.15 -17.20 -1.70
N LEU A 92 5.94 -17.18 -2.27
CA LEU A 92 5.67 -16.40 -3.48
C LEU A 92 6.01 -14.92 -3.26
N PHE A 93 5.53 -14.34 -2.14
CA PHE A 93 5.83 -12.95 -1.83
C PHE A 93 7.32 -12.68 -1.61
N LEU A 94 7.99 -13.54 -0.83
CA LEU A 94 9.42 -13.46 -0.58
C LEU A 94 10.21 -13.50 -1.90
N SER A 95 9.84 -14.37 -2.84
CA SER A 95 10.49 -14.42 -4.15
C SER A 95 10.29 -13.12 -4.95
N GLY A 96 9.11 -12.51 -4.90
CA GLY A 96 8.87 -11.20 -5.52
C GLY A 96 9.75 -10.10 -4.90
N LEU A 97 9.87 -10.07 -3.57
CA LEU A 97 10.70 -9.10 -2.85
C LEU A 97 12.20 -9.27 -3.13
N ILE A 98 12.69 -10.51 -3.22
CA ILE A 98 14.08 -10.80 -3.58
C ILE A 98 14.37 -10.39 -5.03
N MET A 99 13.45 -10.70 -5.97
CA MET A 99 13.56 -10.24 -7.36
C MET A 99 13.58 -8.71 -7.45
N ALA A 100 12.70 -8.03 -6.71
CA ALA A 100 12.69 -6.57 -6.60
C ALA A 100 14.02 -6.02 -6.07
N SER A 101 14.60 -6.65 -5.04
CA SER A 101 15.92 -6.27 -4.51
C SER A 101 17.04 -6.38 -5.55
N ALA A 102 17.00 -7.38 -6.45
CA ALA A 102 17.99 -7.50 -7.50
C ALA A 102 17.85 -6.39 -8.56
N ILE A 103 16.60 -6.02 -8.91
CA ILE A 103 16.32 -4.89 -9.81
C ILE A 103 16.78 -3.56 -9.20
N GLU A 104 16.66 -3.43 -7.88
CA GLU A 104 17.13 -2.27 -7.13
C GLU A 104 18.65 -2.15 -7.11
N GLU A 105 19.35 -3.24 -6.77
CA GLU A 105 20.82 -3.29 -6.66
C GLU A 105 21.53 -2.79 -7.92
N TRP A 106 21.01 -3.19 -9.08
CA TRP A 106 21.59 -2.82 -10.38
C TRP A 106 21.02 -1.54 -10.99
N ASN A 107 20.21 -0.77 -10.25
CA ASN A 107 19.56 0.47 -10.72
C ASN A 107 18.74 0.32 -12.02
N LEU A 108 18.32 -0.91 -12.35
CA LEU A 108 17.59 -1.21 -13.57
C LEU A 108 16.24 -0.48 -13.60
N HIS A 109 15.57 -0.40 -12.44
CA HIS A 109 14.35 0.37 -12.24
C HIS A 109 14.50 1.85 -12.64
N ARG A 110 15.60 2.52 -12.25
CA ARG A 110 15.87 3.93 -12.59
C ARG A 110 16.08 4.13 -14.08
N ARG A 111 16.77 3.20 -14.75
CA ARG A 111 16.96 3.24 -16.21
C ARG A 111 15.62 3.09 -16.95
N ILE A 112 14.78 2.15 -16.53
CA ILE A 112 13.44 1.95 -17.11
C ILE A 112 12.60 3.22 -16.90
N ALA A 113 12.61 3.78 -15.69
CA ALA A 113 11.85 4.97 -15.35
C ALA A 113 12.20 6.19 -16.22
N LEU A 114 13.49 6.52 -16.32
CA LEU A 114 13.94 7.66 -17.13
C LEU A 114 13.65 7.43 -18.62
N LYS A 115 13.78 6.20 -19.13
CA LYS A 115 13.45 5.87 -20.53
C LYS A 115 11.96 6.08 -20.84
N ILE A 116 11.06 5.72 -19.92
CA ILE A 116 9.62 5.99 -20.07
C ILE A 116 9.36 7.49 -20.06
N LEU A 117 9.96 8.24 -19.13
CA LEU A 117 9.81 9.70 -19.06
C LEU A 117 10.32 10.42 -20.32
N MET A 118 11.42 9.93 -20.92
CA MET A 118 11.91 10.43 -22.21
C MET A 118 10.93 10.20 -23.36
N LEU A 119 10.15 9.12 -23.33
CA LEU A 119 9.19 8.75 -24.38
C LEU A 119 7.89 9.55 -24.29
N VAL A 120 7.36 9.75 -23.08
CA VAL A 120 6.07 10.43 -22.86
C VAL A 120 6.16 11.95 -23.11
N GLY A 121 7.33 12.54 -22.82
CA GLY A 121 7.60 13.96 -23.05
C GLY A 121 7.41 14.86 -21.81
N VAL A 122 7.64 16.15 -22.00
CA VAL A 122 7.86 17.14 -20.91
C VAL A 122 6.72 18.15 -20.71
N GLN A 123 5.63 18.02 -21.47
CA GLN A 123 4.43 18.84 -21.23
C GLN A 123 3.84 18.49 -19.85
N PRO A 124 3.42 19.44 -19.01
CA PRO A 124 2.98 19.17 -17.63
C PRO A 124 2.00 18.00 -17.48
N ALA A 125 0.90 17.97 -18.25
CA ALA A 125 -0.08 16.90 -18.19
C ALA A 125 0.47 15.53 -18.67
N ARG A 126 1.33 15.53 -19.70
CA ARG A 126 1.99 14.31 -20.19
C ARG A 126 3.05 13.83 -19.22
N LEU A 127 3.74 14.75 -18.56
CA LEU A 127 4.78 14.43 -17.61
C LEU A 127 4.15 13.88 -16.30
N ILE A 128 2.98 14.37 -15.86
CA ILE A 128 2.17 13.68 -14.83
C ILE A 128 1.82 12.26 -15.27
N LEU A 129 1.35 12.06 -16.50
CA LEU A 129 1.08 10.72 -17.03
C LEU A 129 2.32 9.83 -17.01
N GLY A 130 3.47 10.36 -17.45
CA GLY A 130 4.74 9.65 -17.46
C GLY A 130 5.17 9.23 -16.05
N MET A 131 5.01 10.11 -15.06
CA MET A 131 5.25 9.80 -13.66
C MET A 131 4.30 8.72 -13.15
N MET A 132 3.00 8.82 -13.45
CA MET A 132 2.00 7.84 -13.03
C MET A 132 2.26 6.47 -13.63
N VAL A 133 2.43 6.37 -14.94
CA VAL A 133 2.68 5.12 -15.66
C VAL A 133 3.98 4.46 -15.19
N THR A 134 5.02 5.26 -15.00
CA THR A 134 6.32 4.74 -14.52
C THR A 134 6.20 4.22 -13.09
N THR A 135 5.61 5.02 -12.20
CA THR A 135 5.47 4.64 -10.78
C THR A 135 4.56 3.43 -10.63
N SER A 136 3.44 3.37 -11.37
CA SER A 136 2.55 2.22 -11.34
C SER A 136 3.24 0.97 -11.85
N PHE A 137 4.00 1.06 -12.95
CA PHE A 137 4.74 -0.08 -13.50
C PHE A 137 5.78 -0.60 -12.51
N LEU A 138 6.55 0.29 -11.87
CA LEU A 138 7.49 -0.12 -10.83
C LEU A 138 6.76 -0.79 -9.66
N SER A 139 5.62 -0.24 -9.24
CA SER A 139 4.84 -0.74 -8.11
C SER A 139 4.11 -2.07 -8.37
N MET A 140 4.02 -2.53 -9.63
CA MET A 140 3.56 -3.89 -9.93
C MET A 140 4.55 -4.95 -9.44
N TRP A 141 5.83 -4.60 -9.31
CA TRP A 141 6.90 -5.57 -9.05
C TRP A 141 7.66 -5.26 -7.77
N LEU A 142 7.81 -3.97 -7.46
CA LEU A 142 8.36 -3.45 -6.23
C LEU A 142 7.21 -3.05 -5.28
N SER A 143 7.51 -2.93 -3.99
CA SER A 143 6.52 -2.41 -3.04
C SER A 143 6.11 -0.96 -3.36
N ASN A 144 4.88 -0.60 -3.00
CA ASN A 144 4.36 0.77 -3.17
C ASN A 144 5.27 1.82 -2.53
N THR A 145 5.78 1.53 -1.33
CA THR A 145 6.69 2.39 -0.56
C THR A 145 8.01 2.60 -1.29
N ALA A 146 8.65 1.52 -1.77
CA ALA A 146 9.90 1.59 -2.49
C ALA A 146 9.74 2.38 -3.80
N SER A 147 8.69 2.09 -4.57
CA SER A 147 8.39 2.78 -5.83
C SER A 147 8.21 4.29 -5.63
N THR A 148 7.52 4.70 -4.57
CA THR A 148 7.33 6.13 -4.24
C THR A 148 8.64 6.78 -3.79
N ALA A 149 9.38 6.12 -2.90
CA ALA A 149 10.67 6.62 -2.41
C ALA A 149 11.70 6.82 -3.54
N MET A 150 11.67 5.97 -4.57
CA MET A 150 12.54 6.07 -5.74
C MET A 150 12.10 7.16 -6.72
N MET A 151 10.79 7.31 -6.95
CA MET A 151 10.27 8.26 -7.92
C MET A 151 10.26 9.70 -7.40
N LEU A 152 10.17 9.91 -6.09
CA LEU A 152 10.08 11.26 -5.51
C LEU A 152 11.34 12.11 -5.73
N PRO A 153 12.58 11.62 -5.54
CA PRO A 153 13.79 12.36 -5.89
C PRO A 153 13.86 12.74 -7.37
N ILE A 154 13.47 11.82 -8.27
CA ILE A 154 13.41 12.06 -9.72
C ILE A 154 12.39 13.16 -10.03
N ALA A 155 11.20 13.09 -9.43
CA ALA A 155 10.16 14.10 -9.55
C ALA A 155 10.65 15.47 -9.09
N ASN A 156 11.30 15.53 -7.93
CA ASN A 156 11.84 16.76 -7.37
C ASN A 156 12.94 17.37 -8.25
N ALA A 157 13.83 16.56 -8.83
CA ALA A 157 14.85 17.03 -9.77
C ALA A 157 14.21 17.68 -11.02
N ILE A 158 13.20 17.01 -11.59
CA ILE A 158 12.46 17.53 -12.76
C ILE A 158 11.68 18.80 -12.41
N LEU A 159 10.95 18.81 -11.29
CA LEU A 159 10.18 19.96 -10.82
C LEU A 159 11.07 21.18 -10.57
N LYS A 160 12.24 20.99 -9.94
CA LYS A 160 13.23 22.07 -9.75
C LYS A 160 13.69 22.66 -11.08
N SER A 161 13.90 21.83 -12.10
CA SER A 161 14.32 22.27 -13.44
C SER A 161 13.22 23.04 -14.20
N LEU A 162 11.96 22.63 -13.99
CA LEU A 162 10.78 23.23 -14.64
C LEU A 162 10.47 24.61 -14.07
N PHE A 163 10.49 24.73 -12.73
CA PHE A 163 9.98 25.92 -12.04
C PHE A 163 11.07 26.84 -11.49
N GLY A 164 12.33 26.39 -11.47
CA GLY A 164 13.48 27.14 -10.95
C GLY A 164 13.47 27.25 -9.41
N GLN A 165 14.64 27.44 -8.81
CA GLN A 165 14.73 27.86 -7.40
C GLN A 165 14.29 29.32 -7.27
N LYS A 166 13.00 29.54 -7.04
CA LYS A 166 12.62 30.57 -6.07
C LYS A 166 12.18 29.79 -4.85
N GLU A 167 13.07 29.70 -3.86
CA GLU A 167 12.61 29.45 -2.51
C GLU A 167 11.46 30.42 -2.27
N VAL A 168 10.28 29.87 -2.00
CA VAL A 168 9.19 30.64 -1.44
C VAL A 168 9.77 31.21 -0.15
N ARG A 169 10.19 32.48 -0.20
CA ARG A 169 10.44 33.30 0.98
C ARG A 169 9.19 33.07 1.83
N LYS A 170 9.34 32.37 2.95
CA LYS A 170 8.24 32.18 3.90
C LYS A 170 7.67 33.56 4.17
N ASP A 171 6.49 33.85 3.63
CA ASP A 171 5.79 35.08 3.91
C ASP A 171 5.35 35.00 5.39
N PRO A 172 5.90 35.82 6.30
CA PRO A 172 5.52 35.77 7.72
C PRO A 172 4.09 36.23 7.97
N SER A 173 3.38 36.68 6.93
CA SER A 173 2.06 37.28 6.99
C SER A 173 0.92 36.26 7.12
N GLN A 174 1.09 35.01 6.67
CA GLN A 174 0.08 33.95 6.88
C GLN A 174 0.20 33.22 8.22
N GLU A 175 1.36 33.25 8.88
CA GLU A 175 1.50 32.73 10.24
C GLU A 175 0.90 33.67 11.29
N SER A 176 0.63 34.93 10.95
CA SER A 176 0.17 35.92 11.93
C SER A 176 -1.34 35.86 12.18
N GLU A 177 -2.20 35.52 11.22
CA GLU A 177 -3.65 35.51 11.47
C GLU A 177 -4.15 34.23 12.17
N GLU A 178 -3.56 33.06 11.92
CA GLU A 178 -3.93 31.83 12.64
C GLU A 178 -3.27 31.73 14.03
N ASN A 179 -2.06 32.26 14.24
CA ASN A 179 -1.43 32.26 15.57
C ASN A 179 -1.93 33.38 16.49
N THR A 180 -2.42 34.51 15.97
CA THR A 180 -2.93 35.60 16.83
C THR A 180 -4.28 35.24 17.48
N ALA A 181 -5.04 34.32 16.89
CA ALA A 181 -6.23 33.73 17.53
C ALA A 181 -5.87 32.74 18.66
N ALA A 182 -4.70 32.12 18.61
CA ALA A 182 -4.22 31.17 19.61
C ALA A 182 -3.52 31.83 20.82
N VAL A 183 -2.87 32.99 20.61
CA VAL A 183 -2.07 33.67 21.65
C VAL A 183 -2.89 34.61 22.54
N ARG A 184 -4.08 35.04 22.13
CA ARG A 184 -4.94 35.94 22.92
C ARG A 184 -5.65 35.32 24.13
N ARG A 185 -5.50 34.01 24.39
CA ARG A 185 -6.31 33.32 25.41
C ARG A 185 -5.68 33.17 26.80
N ASN A 186 -4.43 33.57 27.01
CA ASN A 186 -3.79 33.46 28.33
C ASN A 186 -3.05 34.75 28.70
N GLY A 187 -3.77 35.73 29.22
CA GLY A 187 -3.19 36.74 30.11
C GLY A 187 -3.20 36.24 31.55
N LEU A 188 -2.09 36.36 32.30
CA LEU A 188 -1.99 37.36 33.37
C LEU A 188 -0.59 37.43 34.02
N HIS A 189 -0.05 38.66 34.00
CA HIS A 189 0.84 39.43 34.88
C HIS A 189 1.89 38.79 35.82
N THR A 190 3.08 39.42 35.79
CA THR A 190 3.65 40.15 36.94
C THR A 190 4.15 41.55 36.50
N VAL A 191 4.18 42.50 37.44
CA VAL A 191 4.16 43.99 37.29
C VAL A 191 5.46 44.59 37.92
N PRO A 192 5.63 45.91 38.13
CA PRO A 192 6.05 47.01 37.23
C PRO A 192 7.42 47.64 37.60
N THR A 193 7.92 48.60 36.82
CA THR A 193 8.58 49.80 37.39
C THR A 193 8.31 51.02 36.50
N GLU A 194 7.75 52.06 37.11
CA GLU A 194 7.34 53.34 36.52
C GLU A 194 8.45 54.41 36.54
N MET A 195 8.27 55.40 35.66
CA MET A 195 8.66 56.83 35.74
C MET A 195 10.11 57.29 35.48
N GLN A 196 10.29 57.99 34.34
CA GLN A 196 10.97 59.31 34.21
C GLN A 196 10.81 59.79 32.73
N PHE A 197 9.79 60.56 32.34
CA PHE A 197 9.68 62.04 32.32
C PHE A 197 10.92 62.86 31.89
N LEU A 198 10.77 63.54 30.72
CA LEU A 198 11.46 64.74 30.17
C LEU A 198 13.00 64.75 29.96
N ALA A 199 13.43 64.88 28.69
CA ALA A 199 14.21 66.02 28.17
C ALA A 199 14.91 65.70 26.82
N SER A 200 14.42 66.37 25.76
CA SER A 200 15.13 67.05 24.65
C SER A 200 16.48 66.57 24.08
N THR A 201 16.59 66.82 22.75
CA THR A 201 17.79 67.11 21.92
C THR A 201 18.69 65.90 21.61
N GLU A 202 19.00 65.51 20.36
CA GLU A 202 19.44 66.27 19.19
C GLU A 202 19.19 65.49 17.87
N ALA A 203 19.19 66.26 16.77
CA ALA A 203 18.92 65.86 15.40
C ALA A 203 20.08 65.13 14.68
N LYS A 204 19.76 64.31 13.66
CA LYS A 204 20.22 64.50 12.26
C LYS A 204 19.67 63.46 11.27
N ASP A 205 18.97 63.99 10.26
CA ASP A 205 18.86 63.62 8.84
C ASP A 205 18.91 62.15 8.38
N HIS A 206 17.79 61.68 7.80
CA HIS A 206 17.65 61.49 6.35
C HIS A 206 16.16 61.30 5.95
N PRO A 207 15.74 61.78 4.74
CA PRO A 207 14.34 61.84 4.34
C PRO A 207 13.80 60.46 3.95
N GLY A 208 12.53 60.24 4.26
CA GLY A 208 11.84 58.98 4.02
C GLY A 208 11.75 58.63 2.53
N GLU A 209 12.24 57.44 2.20
CA GLU A 209 11.63 56.63 1.15
C GLU A 209 10.49 55.84 1.79
N THR A 210 9.28 56.25 1.45
CA THR A 210 8.08 55.47 1.66
C THR A 210 8.26 54.17 0.89
N GLU A 211 8.56 53.06 1.57
CA GLU A 211 8.51 51.73 0.95
C GLU A 211 7.06 51.46 0.53
N VAL A 212 6.76 51.80 -0.72
CA VAL A 212 5.55 51.37 -1.41
C VAL A 212 5.57 49.84 -1.41
N PRO A 213 4.53 49.15 -0.90
CA PRO A 213 4.43 47.70 -1.03
C PRO A 213 4.52 47.37 -2.52
N LEU A 214 5.53 46.57 -2.89
CA LEU A 214 5.74 46.13 -4.26
C LEU A 214 4.56 45.22 -4.65
N ASP A 215 3.47 45.82 -5.14
CA ASP A 215 2.34 45.11 -5.71
C ASP A 215 2.82 44.35 -6.95
N LEU A 216 3.17 43.07 -6.74
CA LEU A 216 3.36 42.10 -7.80
C LEU A 216 2.12 42.16 -8.74
N PRO A 217 2.29 42.44 -10.05
CA PRO A 217 1.16 42.58 -10.97
C PRO A 217 0.29 41.31 -10.93
N ALA A 218 -1.04 41.46 -11.01
CA ALA A 218 -2.00 40.37 -10.83
C ALA A 218 -1.75 39.12 -11.72
N ASP A 219 -1.02 39.27 -12.83
CA ASP A 219 -0.60 38.16 -13.69
C ASP A 219 0.52 37.30 -13.09
N SER A 220 1.46 37.86 -12.31
CA SER A 220 2.54 37.08 -11.70
C SER A 220 2.03 36.18 -10.57
N ARG A 221 1.03 36.64 -9.79
CA ARG A 221 0.37 35.81 -8.77
C ARG A 221 -0.34 34.60 -9.37
N LYS A 222 -1.03 34.78 -10.51
CA LYS A 222 -1.70 33.70 -11.24
C LYS A 222 -0.70 32.68 -11.82
N GLU A 223 0.45 33.12 -12.30
CA GLU A 223 1.51 32.23 -12.76
C GLU A 223 2.12 31.41 -11.60
N ASP A 224 2.40 32.03 -10.45
CA ASP A 224 2.94 31.33 -9.28
C ASP A 224 1.96 30.32 -8.70
N GLU A 225 0.66 30.66 -8.64
CA GLU A 225 -0.40 29.73 -8.27
C GLU A 225 -0.49 28.54 -9.24
N TYR A 226 -0.37 28.78 -10.55
CA TYR A 226 -0.34 27.73 -11.56
C TYR A 226 0.86 26.80 -11.40
N ARG A 227 2.07 27.36 -11.16
CA ARG A 227 3.29 26.57 -10.90
C ARG A 227 3.14 25.70 -9.66
N ARG A 228 2.63 26.27 -8.57
CA ARG A 228 2.39 25.55 -7.31
C ARG A 228 1.34 24.46 -7.48
N SER A 229 0.30 24.71 -8.28
CA SER A 229 -0.74 23.73 -8.60
C SER A 229 -0.16 22.53 -9.34
N ILE A 230 0.62 22.75 -10.40
CA ILE A 230 1.31 21.67 -11.11
C ILE A 230 2.24 20.90 -10.16
N TRP A 231 3.04 21.60 -9.36
CA TRP A 231 3.95 20.97 -8.40
C TRP A 231 3.21 20.01 -7.45
N LYS A 232 2.08 20.45 -6.89
CA LYS A 232 1.22 19.61 -6.04
C LYS A 232 0.66 18.40 -6.81
N GLY A 233 0.16 18.61 -8.03
CA GLY A 233 -0.34 17.54 -8.88
C GLY A 233 0.70 16.45 -9.16
N PHE A 234 1.95 16.86 -9.40
CA PHE A 234 3.07 15.93 -9.57
C PHE A 234 3.31 15.08 -8.33
N LEU A 235 3.46 15.71 -7.17
CA LEU A 235 3.79 15.01 -5.94
C LEU A 235 2.66 14.08 -5.47
N ILE A 236 1.39 14.45 -5.68
CA ILE A 236 0.23 13.60 -5.37
C ILE A 236 0.11 12.42 -6.35
N SER A 237 0.46 12.62 -7.62
CA SER A 237 0.30 11.57 -8.64
C SER A 237 1.15 10.32 -8.38
N ILE A 238 2.32 10.47 -7.75
CA ILE A 238 3.28 9.39 -7.48
C ILE A 238 2.73 8.38 -6.46
N PRO A 239 2.40 8.75 -5.22
CA PRO A 239 1.91 7.78 -4.24
C PRO A 239 0.59 7.14 -4.66
N TYR A 240 -0.28 7.88 -5.36
CA TYR A 240 -1.54 7.33 -5.85
C TYR A 240 -1.31 6.29 -6.95
N SER A 241 -0.44 6.59 -7.91
CA SER A 241 -0.07 5.62 -8.96
C SER A 241 0.71 4.42 -8.43
N ALA A 242 1.49 4.57 -7.36
CA ALA A 242 2.10 3.44 -6.66
C ALA A 242 1.02 2.51 -6.08
N SER A 243 0.08 3.06 -5.30
CA SER A 243 -1.02 2.26 -4.72
C SER A 243 -1.91 1.60 -5.78
N ILE A 244 -2.22 2.29 -6.88
CA ILE A 244 -2.96 1.71 -8.02
C ILE A 244 -2.12 0.62 -8.70
N GLY A 245 -0.84 0.87 -8.99
CA GLY A 245 0.04 -0.09 -9.65
C GLY A 245 0.21 -1.39 -8.88
N GLY A 246 0.29 -1.30 -7.55
CA GLY A 246 0.39 -2.45 -6.65
C GLY A 246 -0.81 -3.41 -6.72
N THR A 247 -1.97 -3.00 -7.24
CA THR A 247 -3.12 -3.90 -7.35
C THR A 247 -3.02 -4.87 -8.53
N ALA A 248 -2.19 -4.58 -9.55
CA ALA A 248 -2.21 -5.32 -10.82
C ALA A 248 -1.65 -6.74 -10.73
N THR A 249 -0.67 -7.00 -9.86
CA THR A 249 -0.04 -8.31 -9.67
C THR A 249 -0.27 -8.80 -8.24
N LEU A 250 -0.16 -10.11 -8.01
CA LEU A 250 -0.26 -10.64 -6.64
C LEU A 250 0.88 -10.14 -5.75
N THR A 251 2.09 -10.02 -6.28
CA THR A 251 3.28 -9.61 -5.51
C THR A 251 3.37 -8.09 -5.27
N GLY A 252 2.57 -7.29 -5.98
CA GLY A 252 2.65 -5.82 -5.91
C GLY A 252 2.27 -5.26 -4.53
N THR A 253 1.25 -5.82 -3.88
CA THR A 253 0.82 -5.37 -2.55
C THR A 253 0.40 -6.52 -1.64
N ALA A 254 0.67 -6.39 -0.34
CA ALA A 254 0.40 -7.43 0.65
C ALA A 254 -1.08 -7.87 0.74
N PRO A 255 -2.09 -6.98 0.63
CA PRO A 255 -3.49 -7.40 0.61
C PRO A 255 -3.83 -8.48 -0.43
N ASN A 256 -3.26 -8.42 -1.64
CA ASN A 256 -3.53 -9.38 -2.70
C ASN A 256 -3.09 -10.80 -2.30
N LEU A 257 -1.98 -10.91 -1.59
CA LEU A 257 -1.45 -12.18 -1.09
C LEU A 257 -2.21 -12.66 0.15
N ILE A 258 -2.67 -11.74 1.01
CA ILE A 258 -3.54 -12.11 2.12
C ILE A 258 -4.82 -12.73 1.59
N LEU A 259 -5.41 -12.17 0.53
CA LEU A 259 -6.52 -12.77 -0.17
C LEU A 259 -6.22 -14.19 -0.61
N LEU A 260 -5.13 -14.40 -1.34
CA LEU A 260 -4.77 -15.72 -1.86
C LEU A 260 -4.59 -16.75 -0.74
N GLY A 261 -3.86 -16.38 0.33
CA GLY A 261 -3.60 -17.30 1.43
C GLY A 261 -4.85 -17.61 2.26
N GLN A 262 -5.66 -16.60 2.60
CA GLN A 262 -6.91 -16.83 3.35
C GLN A 262 -7.96 -17.55 2.50
N LEU A 263 -8.03 -17.28 1.19
CA LEU A 263 -8.90 -18.02 0.27
C LEU A 263 -8.56 -19.51 0.29
N LYS A 264 -7.27 -19.87 0.25
CA LYS A 264 -6.82 -21.27 0.38
C LYS A 264 -7.09 -21.85 1.77
N SER A 265 -7.06 -21.04 2.83
CA SER A 265 -7.40 -21.49 4.19
C SER A 265 -8.90 -21.83 4.32
N PHE A 266 -9.78 -20.94 3.89
CA PHE A 266 -11.23 -21.15 3.97
C PHE A 266 -11.76 -22.12 2.90
N PHE A 267 -11.16 -22.11 1.71
CA PHE A 267 -11.58 -22.91 0.57
C PHE A 267 -10.39 -23.64 -0.07
N PRO A 268 -9.89 -24.73 0.55
CA PRO A 268 -8.68 -25.43 0.10
C PRO A 268 -8.74 -26.00 -1.33
N GLN A 269 -9.95 -26.28 -1.83
CA GLN A 269 -10.16 -26.79 -3.19
C GLN A 269 -10.29 -25.68 -4.25
N CYS A 270 -10.23 -24.41 -3.84
CA CYS A 270 -10.31 -23.28 -4.76
C CYS A 270 -8.95 -23.08 -5.46
N ASP A 271 -8.87 -23.48 -6.73
CA ASP A 271 -7.71 -23.25 -7.60
C ASP A 271 -8.00 -22.23 -8.72
N VAL A 272 -9.00 -21.36 -8.50
CA VAL A 272 -9.45 -20.38 -9.51
C VAL A 272 -8.51 -19.16 -9.57
N VAL A 273 -7.96 -18.76 -8.42
CA VAL A 273 -7.09 -17.57 -8.32
C VAL A 273 -5.63 -18.01 -8.29
N ASN A 274 -4.89 -17.65 -9.34
CA ASN A 274 -3.44 -17.80 -9.44
C ASN A 274 -2.81 -16.50 -9.98
N PHE A 275 -1.49 -16.46 -10.13
CA PHE A 275 -0.80 -15.25 -10.62
C PHE A 275 -1.35 -14.76 -11.97
N GLY A 276 -1.59 -15.68 -12.91
CA GLY A 276 -2.10 -15.35 -14.25
C GLY A 276 -3.54 -14.84 -14.23
N SER A 277 -4.45 -15.56 -13.58
CA SER A 277 -5.87 -15.18 -13.52
C SER A 277 -6.09 -13.86 -12.75
N TRP A 278 -5.32 -13.63 -11.68
CA TRP A 278 -5.33 -12.34 -10.98
C TRP A 278 -4.92 -11.19 -11.89
N PHE A 279 -3.82 -11.34 -12.63
CA PHE A 279 -3.33 -10.27 -13.50
C PHE A 279 -4.30 -9.97 -14.64
N ILE A 280 -4.88 -10.98 -15.28
CA ILE A 280 -5.87 -10.78 -16.35
C ILE A 280 -7.07 -9.99 -15.84
N PHE A 281 -7.47 -10.18 -14.58
CA PHE A 281 -8.51 -9.40 -13.93
C PHE A 281 -8.05 -7.98 -13.54
N ALA A 282 -6.92 -7.87 -12.84
CA ALA A 282 -6.52 -6.66 -12.13
C ALA A 282 -5.73 -5.67 -12.99
N PHE A 283 -4.99 -6.13 -14.01
CA PHE A 283 -4.20 -5.27 -14.89
C PHE A 283 -5.08 -4.34 -15.75
N PRO A 284 -6.17 -4.80 -16.40
CA PRO A 284 -7.10 -3.90 -17.08
C PRO A 284 -7.75 -2.88 -16.14
N LEU A 285 -8.16 -3.31 -14.95
CA LEU A 285 -8.72 -2.43 -13.92
C LEU A 285 -7.71 -1.33 -13.54
N MET A 286 -6.45 -1.70 -13.30
CA MET A 286 -5.39 -0.76 -12.99
C MET A 286 -5.19 0.26 -14.12
N LEU A 287 -5.15 -0.18 -15.39
CA LEU A 287 -4.98 0.74 -16.52
C LEU A 287 -6.13 1.74 -16.62
N LEU A 288 -7.38 1.28 -16.48
CA LEU A 288 -8.55 2.13 -16.47
C LEU A 288 -8.50 3.13 -15.31
N PHE A 289 -8.09 2.68 -14.13
CA PHE A 289 -8.03 3.54 -12.96
C PHE A 289 -6.88 4.56 -13.04
N LEU A 290 -5.72 4.18 -13.59
CA LEU A 290 -4.63 5.12 -13.88
C LEU A 290 -5.06 6.18 -14.88
N LEU A 291 -5.78 5.80 -15.94
CA LEU A 291 -6.28 6.75 -16.92
C LEU A 291 -7.30 7.72 -16.30
N ALA A 292 -8.27 7.21 -15.55
CA ALA A 292 -9.26 8.02 -14.85
C ALA A 292 -8.60 8.96 -13.81
N GLY A 293 -7.65 8.44 -13.03
CA GLY A 293 -6.88 9.21 -12.07
C GLY A 293 -6.02 10.28 -12.72
N TRP A 294 -5.38 9.97 -13.85
CA TRP A 294 -4.61 10.94 -14.62
C TRP A 294 -5.50 12.06 -15.15
N LEU A 295 -6.67 11.74 -15.71
CA LEU A 295 -7.63 12.75 -16.17
C LEU A 295 -8.08 13.65 -15.02
N TRP A 296 -8.39 13.08 -13.85
CA TRP A 296 -8.81 13.82 -12.67
C TRP A 296 -7.70 14.74 -12.13
N ILE A 297 -6.50 14.22 -11.91
CA ILE A 297 -5.36 14.99 -11.40
C ILE A 297 -4.95 16.06 -12.40
N SER A 298 -4.94 15.75 -13.70
CA SER A 298 -4.63 16.72 -14.76
C SER A 298 -5.69 17.80 -14.88
N PHE A 299 -6.96 17.48 -14.67
CA PHE A 299 -8.04 18.46 -14.62
C PHE A 299 -7.88 19.40 -13.42
N LEU A 300 -7.58 18.87 -12.23
CA LEU A 300 -7.49 19.65 -11.00
C LEU A 300 -6.23 20.53 -10.94
N TYR A 301 -5.08 20.00 -11.37
CA TYR A 301 -3.77 20.65 -11.20
C TYR A 301 -3.08 21.05 -12.50
N GLY A 302 -3.28 20.28 -13.57
CA GLY A 302 -2.62 20.51 -14.86
C GLY A 302 -3.29 21.58 -15.71
N GLY A 303 -4.60 21.77 -15.53
CA GLY A 303 -5.46 22.55 -16.43
C GLY A 303 -5.39 21.96 -17.84
N LEU A 304 -6.45 21.28 -18.30
CA LEU A 304 -6.62 20.95 -19.73
C LEU A 304 -6.84 22.23 -20.55
N SER A 305 -5.87 23.13 -20.54
CA SER A 305 -5.91 24.36 -21.30
C SER A 305 -5.46 24.02 -22.72
N PHE A 306 -6.44 23.80 -23.59
CA PHE A 306 -6.31 23.85 -25.05
C PHE A 306 -5.93 25.27 -25.55
N ARG A 307 -5.39 26.16 -24.69
CA ARG A 307 -4.90 27.48 -25.11
C ARG A 307 -3.70 27.30 -26.03
N LYS A 308 -3.94 27.56 -27.32
CA LYS A 308 -3.04 27.44 -28.46
C LYS A 308 -1.80 28.35 -28.41
N ASN A 309 -1.71 29.32 -27.51
CA ASN A 309 -0.52 30.18 -27.43
C ASN A 309 0.50 29.55 -26.46
N LYS A 310 1.38 28.72 -27.02
CA LYS A 310 2.57 28.20 -26.35
C LYS A 310 3.51 29.39 -26.12
N SER A 311 3.56 29.94 -24.90
CA SER A 311 4.49 31.02 -24.59
C SER A 311 5.93 30.50 -24.69
N GLU A 312 6.85 31.35 -25.15
CA GLU A 312 8.27 31.04 -25.32
C GLU A 312 8.93 30.56 -24.01
N ILE A 313 8.47 31.12 -22.88
CA ILE A 313 8.85 30.72 -21.52
C ILE A 313 8.51 29.25 -21.22
N ARG A 314 7.36 28.75 -21.70
CA ARG A 314 6.93 27.36 -21.49
C ARG A 314 7.78 26.39 -22.31
N THR A 315 8.14 26.77 -23.54
CA THR A 315 9.03 25.96 -24.39
C THR A 315 10.43 25.85 -23.78
N ASN A 316 10.99 26.97 -23.29
CA ASN A 316 12.29 26.96 -22.61
C ASN A 316 12.29 26.12 -21.32
N ALA A 317 11.18 26.12 -20.55
CA ALA A 317 11.05 25.27 -19.37
C ALA A 317 10.95 23.78 -19.72
N GLU A 318 10.19 23.43 -20.77
CA GLU A 318 10.09 22.07 -21.30
C GLU A 318 11.47 21.55 -21.75
N ASP A 319 12.25 22.36 -22.47
CA ASP A 319 13.57 21.97 -22.96
C ASP A 319 14.58 21.76 -21.83
N ARG A 320 14.56 22.60 -20.78
CA ARG A 320 15.38 22.39 -19.56
C ARG A 320 15.03 21.08 -18.86
N ALA A 321 13.74 20.78 -18.70
CA ALA A 321 13.30 19.54 -18.07
C ALA A 321 13.74 18.31 -18.88
N ARG A 322 13.68 18.39 -20.21
CA ARG A 322 14.15 17.33 -21.11
C ARG A 322 15.66 17.15 -21.01
N ALA A 323 16.41 18.24 -20.90
CA ALA A 323 17.85 18.20 -20.70
C ALA A 323 18.22 17.49 -19.38
N VAL A 324 17.56 17.83 -18.27
CA VAL A 324 17.79 17.19 -16.96
C VAL A 324 17.48 15.70 -17.00
N ILE A 325 16.37 15.28 -17.60
CA ILE A 325 16.04 13.85 -17.73
C ILE A 325 17.12 13.12 -18.56
N ARG A 326 17.61 13.74 -19.63
CA ARG A 326 18.65 13.16 -20.49
C ARG A 326 19.99 13.09 -19.77
N GLU A 327 20.35 14.12 -19.01
CA GLU A 327 21.57 14.16 -18.21
C GLU A 327 21.54 13.07 -17.13
N GLU A 328 20.44 12.95 -16.38
CA GLU A 328 20.22 11.88 -15.41
C GLU A 328 20.34 10.48 -16.04
N TYR A 329 19.82 10.30 -17.25
CA TYR A 329 19.95 9.04 -17.99
C TYR A 329 21.40 8.78 -18.45
N GLN A 330 22.12 9.82 -18.88
CA GLN A 330 23.53 9.73 -19.27
C GLN A 330 24.44 9.42 -18.06
N ASN A 331 24.11 9.96 -16.88
CA ASN A 331 24.84 9.73 -15.64
C ASN A 331 24.79 8.25 -15.18
N LEU A 332 23.81 7.46 -15.64
CA LEU A 332 23.76 6.02 -15.38
C LEU A 332 24.81 5.22 -16.17
N GLY A 333 25.42 5.81 -17.21
CA GLY A 333 26.37 5.14 -18.07
C GLY A 333 25.76 4.03 -18.97
N PRO A 334 26.61 3.29 -19.71
CA PRO A 334 26.18 2.22 -20.59
C PRO A 334 25.57 1.04 -19.80
N ILE A 335 24.69 0.26 -20.45
CA ILE A 335 24.05 -0.91 -19.84
C ILE A 335 25.12 -1.94 -19.45
N LYS A 336 25.19 -2.25 -18.15
CA LYS A 336 26.08 -3.29 -17.61
C LYS A 336 25.53 -4.69 -17.92
N PHE A 337 26.43 -5.70 -17.94
CA PHE A 337 26.03 -7.09 -18.11
C PHE A 337 25.05 -7.57 -17.04
N ALA A 338 25.29 -7.21 -15.77
CA ALA A 338 24.39 -7.54 -14.68
C ALA A 338 22.98 -6.96 -14.86
N GLU A 339 22.85 -5.70 -15.31
CA GLU A 339 21.54 -5.09 -15.60
C GLU A 339 20.78 -5.90 -16.65
N GLN A 340 21.47 -6.35 -17.70
CA GLN A 340 20.88 -7.18 -18.74
C GLN A 340 20.51 -8.57 -18.23
N ALA A 341 21.36 -9.20 -17.41
CA ALA A 341 21.10 -10.50 -16.82
C ALA A 341 19.89 -10.47 -15.87
N VAL A 342 19.81 -9.47 -14.98
CA VAL A 342 18.66 -9.25 -14.09
C VAL A 342 17.39 -8.99 -14.91
N PHE A 343 17.46 -8.18 -15.98
CA PHE A 343 16.31 -7.94 -16.85
C PHE A 343 15.81 -9.23 -17.52
N ILE A 344 16.72 -10.08 -18.00
CA ILE A 344 16.37 -11.38 -18.60
C ILE A 344 15.73 -12.30 -17.54
N LEU A 345 16.31 -12.41 -16.35
CA LEU A 345 15.78 -13.22 -15.25
C LEU A 345 14.42 -12.71 -14.75
N PHE A 346 14.23 -11.39 -14.72
CA PHE A 346 12.95 -10.77 -14.41
C PHE A 346 11.88 -11.08 -15.46
N CYS A 347 12.20 -10.95 -16.75
CA CYS A 347 11.28 -11.34 -17.83
C CYS A 347 10.97 -12.84 -17.77
N MET A 348 11.96 -13.68 -17.49
CA MET A 348 11.80 -15.12 -17.31
C MET A 348 10.89 -15.44 -16.11
N PHE A 349 11.10 -14.77 -14.97
CA PHE A 349 10.26 -14.86 -13.77
C PHE A 349 8.80 -14.54 -14.08
N ALA A 350 8.54 -13.40 -14.73
CA ALA A 350 7.20 -12.99 -15.12
C ALA A 350 6.56 -14.02 -16.08
N ILE A 351 7.26 -14.38 -17.17
CA ILE A 351 6.74 -15.33 -18.17
C ILE A 351 6.42 -16.68 -17.53
N LEU A 352 7.30 -17.22 -16.69
CA LEU A 352 7.06 -18.51 -16.03
C LEU A 352 5.86 -18.47 -15.08
N LEU A 353 5.68 -17.39 -14.33
CA LEU A 353 4.49 -17.23 -13.48
C LEU A 353 3.20 -17.15 -14.33
N PHE A 354 3.22 -16.40 -15.42
CA PHE A 354 2.06 -16.28 -16.32
C PHE A 354 1.70 -17.57 -17.05
N THR A 355 2.72 -18.32 -17.46
CA THR A 355 2.55 -19.54 -18.27
C THR A 355 2.43 -20.80 -17.42
N ARG A 356 2.51 -20.71 -16.08
CA ARG A 356 2.41 -21.87 -15.17
C ARG A 356 1.08 -22.58 -15.34
N ASP A 357 0.01 -21.82 -15.17
CA ASP A 357 -1.36 -22.31 -15.34
C ASP A 357 -2.28 -21.17 -15.81
N PRO A 358 -2.22 -20.81 -17.10
CA PRO A 358 -2.99 -19.71 -17.65
C PRO A 358 -4.51 -19.95 -17.65
N LYS A 359 -4.99 -21.15 -17.29
CA LYS A 359 -6.41 -21.59 -17.33
C LYS A 359 -7.07 -21.64 -18.72
N PHE A 360 -6.57 -20.91 -19.73
CA PHE A 360 -7.08 -20.96 -21.11
C PHE A 360 -6.37 -22.00 -22.01
N ILE A 361 -5.10 -22.32 -21.71
CA ILE A 361 -4.27 -23.33 -22.38
C ILE A 361 -3.59 -24.14 -21.26
N PRO A 362 -3.31 -25.45 -21.45
CA PRO A 362 -2.48 -26.20 -20.51
C PRO A 362 -1.13 -25.50 -20.34
N GLY A 363 -0.89 -24.95 -19.14
CA GLY A 363 0.37 -24.29 -18.83
C GLY A 363 1.51 -25.29 -18.67
N TRP A 364 2.75 -24.81 -18.56
CA TRP A 364 3.91 -25.70 -18.44
C TRP A 364 3.87 -26.58 -17.19
N ALA A 365 3.07 -26.23 -16.18
CA ALA A 365 2.85 -27.07 -15.00
C ALA A 365 2.17 -28.41 -15.33
N SER A 366 1.44 -28.51 -16.45
CA SER A 366 0.80 -29.77 -16.87
C SER A 366 1.81 -30.85 -17.31
N LEU A 367 3.08 -30.49 -17.52
CA LEU A 367 4.17 -31.43 -17.80
C LEU A 367 4.58 -32.22 -16.55
N PHE A 368 4.11 -31.81 -15.37
CA PHE A 368 4.43 -32.40 -14.08
C PHE A 368 3.18 -32.91 -13.37
N ASN A 369 3.37 -33.64 -12.29
CA ASN A 369 2.25 -34.19 -11.51
C ASN A 369 1.36 -33.06 -10.95
N PRO A 370 0.02 -33.16 -11.12
CA PRO A 370 -0.92 -32.18 -10.58
C PRO A 370 -0.75 -31.99 -9.07
N GLY A 371 -0.79 -30.75 -8.60
CA GLY A 371 -0.75 -30.39 -7.18
C GLY A 371 0.65 -30.26 -6.56
N PHE A 372 1.73 -30.62 -7.25
CA PHE A 372 3.10 -30.49 -6.71
C PHE A 372 3.72 -29.12 -6.97
N LEU A 373 3.31 -28.41 -8.03
CA LEU A 373 3.90 -27.14 -8.43
C LEU A 373 2.99 -25.96 -8.07
N SER A 374 3.51 -25.04 -7.28
CA SER A 374 2.87 -23.76 -6.95
C SER A 374 3.59 -22.57 -7.58
N ASP A 375 2.93 -21.40 -7.64
CA ASP A 375 3.57 -20.13 -8.05
C ASP A 375 4.82 -19.84 -7.21
N ALA A 376 4.81 -20.24 -5.93
CA ALA A 376 5.92 -20.04 -5.01
C ALA A 376 7.17 -20.84 -5.41
N VAL A 377 7.01 -22.10 -5.85
CA VAL A 377 8.13 -22.94 -6.30
C VAL A 377 8.79 -22.32 -7.52
N THR A 378 8.00 -21.85 -8.49
CA THR A 378 8.50 -21.14 -9.67
C THR A 378 9.29 -19.89 -9.27
N GLY A 379 8.74 -19.08 -8.37
CA GLY A 379 9.39 -17.86 -7.92
C GLY A 379 10.71 -18.12 -7.19
N VAL A 380 10.71 -19.06 -6.24
CA VAL A 380 11.90 -19.44 -5.46
C VAL A 380 13.00 -20.02 -6.35
N ALA A 381 12.65 -20.83 -7.35
CA ALA A 381 13.61 -21.40 -8.29
C ALA A 381 14.37 -20.30 -9.04
N ILE A 382 13.68 -19.28 -9.55
CA ILE A 382 14.32 -18.20 -10.31
C ILE A 382 15.15 -17.28 -9.40
N VAL A 383 14.68 -16.93 -8.21
CA VAL A 383 15.49 -16.08 -7.32
C VAL A 383 16.72 -16.81 -6.78
N THR A 384 16.69 -18.14 -6.69
CA THR A 384 17.88 -18.93 -6.34
C THR A 384 18.98 -18.73 -7.39
N ILE A 385 18.63 -18.58 -8.67
CA ILE A 385 19.58 -18.29 -9.76
C ILE A 385 20.32 -16.97 -9.52
N LEU A 386 19.66 -15.96 -8.95
CA LEU A 386 20.29 -14.65 -8.68
C LEU A 386 21.49 -14.75 -7.73
N PHE A 387 21.50 -15.74 -6.83
CA PHE A 387 22.56 -15.89 -5.83
C PHE A 387 23.81 -16.61 -6.33
N PHE A 388 23.76 -17.27 -7.50
CA PHE A 388 24.93 -17.92 -8.09
C PHE A 388 25.27 -17.43 -9.50
N PHE A 389 24.36 -16.74 -10.19
CA PHE A 389 24.63 -16.21 -11.53
C PHE A 389 25.63 -15.04 -11.48
N PRO A 390 26.68 -15.03 -12.32
CA PRO A 390 27.75 -14.03 -12.24
C PRO A 390 27.27 -12.64 -12.69
N SER A 391 27.69 -11.60 -11.95
CA SER A 391 27.43 -10.20 -12.29
C SER A 391 28.29 -9.64 -13.43
N GLN A 392 29.44 -10.27 -13.67
CA GLN A 392 30.36 -9.92 -14.75
C GLN A 392 30.32 -10.96 -15.86
N ARG A 393 30.68 -10.56 -17.08
CA ARG A 393 30.70 -11.49 -18.21
C ARG A 393 31.71 -12.61 -17.92
N PRO A 394 31.28 -13.88 -17.87
CA PRO A 394 32.22 -14.97 -17.69
C PRO A 394 33.16 -14.99 -18.90
N SER A 395 34.42 -14.65 -18.67
CA SER A 395 35.44 -14.75 -19.72
C SER A 395 35.84 -16.22 -19.82
N LEU A 396 35.44 -16.91 -20.88
CA LEU A 396 35.92 -18.26 -21.18
C LEU A 396 37.47 -18.31 -21.29
N LYS A 397 38.12 -17.15 -21.50
CA LYS A 397 39.59 -17.03 -21.49
C LYS A 397 40.18 -17.33 -20.11
N TRP A 398 39.45 -17.15 -19.01
CA TRP A 398 39.93 -17.52 -17.67
C TRP A 398 40.24 -19.02 -17.57
N TRP A 399 39.46 -19.87 -18.24
CA TRP A 399 39.71 -21.32 -18.27
C TRP A 399 40.98 -21.70 -19.06
N PHE A 400 41.46 -20.80 -19.94
CA PHE A 400 42.63 -21.01 -20.79
C PHE A 400 43.82 -20.10 -20.45
N ASP A 401 43.68 -19.18 -19.49
CA ASP A 401 44.68 -18.19 -19.11
C ASP A 401 45.09 -18.39 -17.65
N PHE A 402 46.14 -19.19 -17.43
CA PHE A 402 46.70 -19.51 -16.13
C PHE A 402 47.27 -18.31 -15.34
N LYS A 403 47.31 -17.11 -15.94
CA LYS A 403 47.72 -15.85 -15.30
C LYS A 403 46.56 -14.95 -14.87
N ALA A 404 45.31 -15.33 -15.17
CA ALA A 404 44.16 -14.53 -14.79
C ALA A 404 44.00 -14.52 -13.25
N PRO A 405 43.72 -13.36 -12.62
CA PRO A 405 43.49 -13.31 -11.19
C PRO A 405 42.26 -14.15 -10.82
N ASN A 406 42.39 -14.95 -9.76
CA ASN A 406 41.27 -15.68 -9.15
C ASN A 406 40.39 -14.72 -8.35
N THR A 407 39.77 -13.75 -9.02
CA THR A 407 38.73 -12.92 -8.39
C THR A 407 37.47 -13.75 -8.22
N GLU A 408 36.96 -13.82 -7.00
CA GLU A 408 35.65 -14.43 -6.73
C GLU A 408 34.58 -13.73 -7.59
N THR A 409 33.80 -14.52 -8.33
CA THR A 409 32.72 -13.99 -9.14
C THR A 409 31.61 -13.52 -8.23
N GLU A 410 31.43 -12.20 -8.11
CA GLU A 410 30.29 -11.64 -7.37
C GLU A 410 28.97 -12.04 -8.06
N PRO A 411 28.03 -12.66 -7.35
CA PRO A 411 26.73 -13.00 -7.89
C PRO A 411 25.88 -11.75 -8.16
N LEU A 412 24.77 -11.91 -8.90
CA LEU A 412 23.83 -10.81 -9.14
C LEU A 412 23.20 -10.27 -7.86
N LEU A 413 23.05 -11.10 -6.83
CA LEU A 413 22.54 -10.69 -5.53
C LEU A 413 23.26 -11.44 -4.41
N THR A 414 23.66 -10.73 -3.35
CA THR A 414 24.22 -11.32 -2.13
C THR A 414 23.13 -11.50 -1.08
N TRP A 415 23.26 -12.53 -0.22
CA TRP A 415 22.31 -12.74 0.87
C TRP A 415 22.22 -11.54 1.82
N LYS A 416 23.37 -10.91 2.12
CA LYS A 416 23.41 -9.70 2.96
C LYS A 416 22.54 -8.59 2.37
N LYS A 417 22.64 -8.34 1.06
CA LYS A 417 21.79 -7.33 0.41
C LYS A 417 20.31 -7.70 0.48
N ALA A 418 19.97 -8.94 0.16
CA ALA A 418 18.59 -9.42 0.25
C ALA A 418 18.02 -9.29 1.68
N GLN A 419 18.82 -9.59 2.70
CA GLN A 419 18.41 -9.48 4.10
C GLN A 419 18.14 -8.03 4.51
N GLU A 420 18.92 -7.06 4.00
CA GLU A 420 18.78 -5.64 4.31
C GLU A 420 17.60 -4.97 3.59
N THR A 421 17.30 -5.39 2.36
CA THR A 421 16.25 -4.77 1.52
C THR A 421 14.87 -5.39 1.70
N VAL A 422 14.79 -6.69 1.99
CA VAL A 422 13.51 -7.40 2.11
C VAL A 422 12.80 -6.96 3.39
N PRO A 423 11.53 -6.48 3.29
CA PRO A 423 10.74 -6.09 4.46
C PRO A 423 10.17 -7.31 5.21
N TRP A 424 10.99 -7.94 6.06
CA TRP A 424 10.63 -9.12 6.87
C TRP A 424 9.39 -8.91 7.75
N ASN A 425 9.13 -7.68 8.16
CA ASN A 425 7.95 -7.31 8.93
C ASN A 425 6.64 -7.64 8.19
N ILE A 426 6.60 -7.50 6.87
CA ILE A 426 5.40 -7.79 6.07
C ILE A 426 5.19 -9.30 5.97
N ILE A 427 6.27 -10.08 5.83
CA ILE A 427 6.21 -11.55 5.77
C ILE A 427 5.62 -12.12 7.08
N LEU A 428 6.07 -11.62 8.23
CA LEU A 428 5.51 -12.00 9.52
C LEU A 428 4.04 -11.58 9.67
N LEU A 429 3.69 -10.41 9.14
CA LEU A 429 2.33 -9.88 9.15
C LEU A 429 1.35 -10.76 8.35
N LEU A 430 1.76 -11.23 7.16
CA LEU A 430 1.00 -12.22 6.38
C LEU A 430 0.76 -13.50 7.18
N GLY A 431 1.82 -14.04 7.80
CA GLY A 431 1.73 -15.25 8.63
C GLY A 431 0.75 -15.10 9.81
N GLY A 432 0.75 -13.95 10.49
CA GLY A 432 -0.21 -13.64 11.55
C GLY A 432 -1.66 -13.57 11.03
N GLY A 433 -1.85 -13.02 9.83
CA GLY A 433 -3.16 -12.98 9.18
C GLY A 433 -3.69 -14.35 8.78
N PHE A 434 -2.82 -15.26 8.33
CA PHE A 434 -3.18 -16.65 8.04
C PHE A 434 -3.47 -17.45 9.31
N ALA A 435 -2.65 -17.26 10.35
CA ALA A 435 -2.91 -17.83 11.66
C ALA A 435 -4.32 -17.43 12.15
N MET A 436 -4.66 -16.14 12.07
CA MET A 436 -5.98 -15.67 12.48
C MET A 436 -7.12 -16.22 11.64
N ALA A 437 -6.98 -16.29 10.31
CA ALA A 437 -8.00 -16.92 9.46
C ALA A 437 -8.28 -18.37 9.89
N LYS A 438 -7.21 -19.14 10.12
CA LYS A 438 -7.32 -20.51 10.62
C LYS A 438 -7.91 -20.59 12.04
N GLY A 439 -7.60 -19.59 12.87
CA GLY A 439 -8.23 -19.38 14.18
C GLY A 439 -9.73 -19.16 14.11
N CYS A 440 -10.20 -18.30 13.20
CA CYS A 440 -11.61 -18.03 12.98
C CYS A 440 -12.38 -19.28 12.56
N GLU A 441 -11.78 -20.06 11.66
CA GLU A 441 -12.35 -21.31 11.14
C GLU A 441 -12.49 -22.37 12.26
N GLU A 442 -11.39 -22.74 12.94
CA GLU A 442 -11.41 -23.83 13.93
C GLU A 442 -12.15 -23.45 15.23
N SER A 443 -12.27 -22.16 15.53
CA SER A 443 -13.05 -21.69 16.69
C SER A 443 -14.56 -21.66 16.45
N GLY A 444 -15.02 -21.73 15.19
CA GLY A 444 -16.42 -21.50 14.83
C GLY A 444 -16.83 -20.03 14.84
N LEU A 445 -15.90 -19.10 15.10
CA LEU A 445 -16.19 -17.66 15.13
C LEU A 445 -16.71 -17.17 13.78
N SER A 446 -16.17 -17.70 12.69
CA SER A 446 -16.54 -17.34 11.33
C SER A 446 -18.05 -17.60 11.11
N VAL A 447 -18.54 -18.76 11.53
CA VAL A 447 -19.96 -19.17 11.47
C VAL A 447 -20.84 -18.29 12.36
N TRP A 448 -20.36 -17.96 13.57
CA TRP A 448 -21.07 -17.10 14.52
C TRP A 448 -21.26 -15.69 13.96
N ILE A 449 -20.20 -15.08 13.41
CA ILE A 449 -20.28 -13.76 12.75
C ILE A 449 -21.25 -13.82 11.58
N GLY A 450 -21.17 -14.87 10.75
CA GLY A 450 -22.11 -15.08 9.64
C GLY A 450 -23.57 -15.12 10.08
N GLY A 451 -23.87 -15.69 11.25
CA GLY A 451 -25.24 -15.71 11.82
C GLY A 451 -25.77 -14.32 12.22
N GLN A 452 -24.89 -13.40 12.62
CA GLN A 452 -25.26 -12.02 12.98
C GLN A 452 -25.52 -11.14 11.74
N LEU A 453 -25.11 -11.58 10.55
CA LEU A 453 -25.26 -10.85 9.30
C LEU A 453 -26.58 -11.13 8.57
N HIS A 454 -27.53 -11.84 9.21
CA HIS A 454 -28.86 -12.12 8.65
C HIS A 454 -29.61 -10.89 8.08
N PRO A 455 -29.51 -9.67 8.65
CA PRO A 455 -30.19 -8.51 8.05
C PRO A 455 -29.71 -8.14 6.63
N LEU A 456 -28.50 -8.55 6.25
CA LEU A 456 -27.91 -8.28 4.93
C LEU A 456 -28.41 -9.23 3.84
N GLU A 457 -29.12 -10.31 4.20
CA GLU A 457 -29.70 -11.27 3.23
C GLU A 457 -30.71 -10.62 2.28
N ASN A 458 -31.37 -9.55 2.73
CA ASN A 458 -32.36 -8.83 1.93
C ASN A 458 -31.76 -7.80 0.96
N VAL A 459 -30.45 -7.57 0.98
CA VAL A 459 -29.78 -6.57 0.14
C VAL A 459 -29.31 -7.23 -1.17
N PRO A 460 -29.57 -6.62 -2.35
CA PRO A 460 -29.04 -7.13 -3.60
C PRO A 460 -27.51 -7.30 -3.55
N PRO A 461 -26.94 -8.44 -4.00
CA PRO A 461 -25.50 -8.72 -3.86
C PRO A 461 -24.58 -7.62 -4.42
N ALA A 462 -24.94 -7.04 -5.56
CA ALA A 462 -24.15 -5.95 -6.16
C ALA A 462 -24.11 -4.69 -5.26
N LEU A 463 -25.24 -4.37 -4.60
CA LEU A 463 -25.31 -3.25 -3.66
C LEU A 463 -24.54 -3.57 -2.37
N ALA A 464 -24.61 -4.82 -1.89
CA ALA A 464 -23.84 -5.27 -0.73
C ALA A 464 -22.34 -5.14 -0.98
N VAL A 465 -21.84 -5.61 -2.15
CA VAL A 465 -20.44 -5.45 -2.56
C VAL A 465 -20.03 -3.99 -2.58
N LEU A 466 -20.84 -3.13 -3.19
CA LEU A 466 -20.55 -1.69 -3.28
C LEU A 466 -20.43 -1.07 -1.88
N LEU A 467 -21.43 -1.28 -1.01
CA LEU A 467 -21.45 -0.73 0.35
C LEU A 467 -20.26 -1.22 1.18
N ILE A 468 -19.96 -2.52 1.13
CA ILE A 468 -18.83 -3.13 1.83
C ILE A 468 -17.51 -2.53 1.34
N THR A 469 -17.34 -2.41 0.03
CA THR A 469 -16.12 -1.85 -0.56
C THR A 469 -15.94 -0.39 -0.13
N VAL A 470 -17.02 0.40 -0.06
CA VAL A 470 -16.99 1.77 0.47
C VAL A 470 -16.54 1.79 1.93
N VAL A 471 -17.14 0.96 2.79
CA VAL A 471 -16.80 0.90 4.22
C VAL A 471 -15.32 0.55 4.41
N ILE A 472 -14.83 -0.45 3.67
CA ILE A 472 -13.43 -0.88 3.73
C ILE A 472 -12.48 0.21 3.21
N ALA A 473 -12.81 0.85 2.08
CA ALA A 473 -12.02 1.94 1.51
C ALA A 473 -11.89 3.12 2.49
N PHE A 474 -12.97 3.47 3.21
CA PHE A 474 -12.90 4.49 4.26
C PHE A 474 -12.13 4.03 5.50
N PHE A 475 -12.33 2.79 5.94
CA PHE A 475 -11.64 2.27 7.13
C PHE A 475 -10.12 2.22 6.92
N THR A 476 -9.68 1.86 5.71
CA THR A 476 -8.25 1.81 5.36
C THR A 476 -7.57 3.18 5.30
N GLU A 477 -8.31 4.29 5.39
CA GLU A 477 -7.70 5.62 5.54
C GLU A 477 -7.12 5.83 6.96
N PHE A 478 -7.60 5.07 7.94
CA PHE A 478 -7.21 5.21 9.34
C PHE A 478 -6.38 4.01 9.84
N ALA A 479 -6.31 2.93 9.06
CA ALA A 479 -5.64 1.70 9.42
C ALA A 479 -4.78 1.20 8.26
N SER A 480 -3.72 0.44 8.58
CA SER A 480 -2.87 -0.17 7.55
C SER A 480 -3.67 -1.09 6.62
N ASN A 481 -3.51 -0.93 5.30
CA ASN A 481 -4.19 -1.75 4.27
C ASN A 481 -4.12 -3.25 4.57
N THR A 482 -2.94 -3.70 5.01
CA THR A 482 -2.66 -5.10 5.34
C THR A 482 -3.42 -5.56 6.59
N ALA A 483 -3.48 -4.73 7.63
CA ALA A 483 -4.23 -5.03 8.84
C ALA A 483 -5.75 -5.03 8.58
N THR A 484 -6.24 -4.06 7.80
CA THR A 484 -7.65 -3.94 7.43
C THR A 484 -8.14 -5.21 6.75
N ILE A 485 -7.46 -5.69 5.70
CA ILE A 485 -7.95 -6.86 4.98
C ILE A 485 -7.90 -8.13 5.84
N ILE A 486 -6.90 -8.29 6.71
CA ILE A 486 -6.81 -9.45 7.59
C ILE A 486 -8.05 -9.55 8.51
N ILE A 487 -8.56 -8.40 8.97
CA ILE A 487 -9.73 -8.33 9.85
C ILE A 487 -11.03 -8.59 9.07
N PHE A 488 -11.21 -7.94 7.93
CA PHE A 488 -12.47 -7.99 7.19
C PHE A 488 -12.63 -9.25 6.36
N LEU A 489 -11.55 -9.81 5.80
CA LEU A 489 -11.64 -10.89 4.82
C LEU A 489 -12.29 -12.19 5.36
N PRO A 490 -12.05 -12.64 6.61
CA PRO A 490 -12.81 -13.74 7.22
C PRO A 490 -14.32 -13.48 7.27
N VAL A 491 -14.71 -12.24 7.59
CA VAL A 491 -16.13 -11.83 7.64
C VAL A 491 -16.76 -11.86 6.25
N LEU A 492 -16.01 -11.42 5.22
CA LEU A 492 -16.47 -11.44 3.83
C LEU A 492 -16.64 -12.86 3.28
N ALA A 493 -15.73 -13.78 3.64
CA ALA A 493 -15.82 -15.18 3.23
C ALA A 493 -17.10 -15.84 3.77
N GLU A 494 -17.40 -15.63 5.05
CA GLU A 494 -18.59 -16.18 5.71
C GLU A 494 -19.87 -15.52 5.22
N LEU A 495 -19.86 -14.21 4.99
CA LEU A 495 -20.98 -13.52 4.38
C LEU A 495 -21.29 -14.10 3.00
N ALA A 496 -20.28 -14.44 2.21
CA ALA A 496 -20.49 -15.03 0.90
C ALA A 496 -21.18 -16.40 0.97
N ILE A 497 -20.76 -17.24 1.91
CA ILE A 497 -21.36 -18.56 2.15
C ILE A 497 -22.83 -18.39 2.57
N ARG A 498 -23.12 -17.46 3.49
CA ARG A 498 -24.48 -17.20 3.98
C ARG A 498 -25.41 -16.67 2.89
N LEU A 499 -24.94 -15.72 2.09
CA LEU A 499 -25.71 -15.14 0.98
C LEU A 499 -25.82 -16.08 -0.24
N ARG A 500 -25.16 -17.24 -0.21
CA ARG A 500 -25.05 -18.16 -1.36
C ARG A 500 -24.54 -17.45 -2.63
N VAL A 501 -23.59 -16.52 -2.45
CA VAL A 501 -22.91 -15.82 -3.54
C VAL A 501 -21.47 -16.31 -3.65
N HIS A 502 -20.90 -16.24 -4.85
CA HIS A 502 -19.54 -16.70 -5.08
C HIS A 502 -18.56 -15.97 -4.12
N PRO A 503 -17.70 -16.66 -3.34
CA PRO A 503 -16.82 -16.02 -2.35
C PRO A 503 -15.94 -14.89 -2.89
N LEU A 504 -15.36 -15.09 -4.07
CA LEU A 504 -14.57 -14.07 -4.77
C LEU A 504 -15.35 -12.79 -5.09
N TYR A 505 -16.68 -12.84 -5.19
CA TYR A 505 -17.52 -11.67 -5.47
C TYR A 505 -17.47 -10.64 -4.33
N LEU A 506 -17.27 -11.08 -3.08
CA LEU A 506 -17.10 -10.20 -1.91
C LEU A 506 -15.63 -10.03 -1.50
N MET A 507 -14.84 -11.10 -1.57
CA MET A 507 -13.46 -11.11 -1.10
C MET A 507 -12.52 -10.26 -1.98
N ILE A 508 -12.67 -10.30 -3.32
CA ILE A 508 -11.85 -9.51 -4.24
C ILE A 508 -12.09 -8.01 -4.02
N PRO A 509 -13.34 -7.51 -3.98
CA PRO A 509 -13.57 -6.08 -3.79
C PRO A 509 -13.11 -5.56 -2.44
N GLY A 510 -13.30 -6.33 -1.37
CA GLY A 510 -12.75 -5.98 -0.05
C GLY A 510 -11.22 -5.86 -0.09
N THR A 511 -10.55 -6.75 -0.80
CA THR A 511 -9.08 -6.77 -0.93
C THR A 511 -8.55 -5.59 -1.72
N VAL A 512 -9.06 -5.39 -2.94
CA VAL A 512 -8.62 -4.30 -3.82
C VAL A 512 -9.01 -2.95 -3.21
N GLY A 513 -10.18 -2.85 -2.58
CA GLY A 513 -10.66 -1.66 -1.87
C GLY A 513 -9.74 -1.23 -0.72
N CYS A 514 -9.09 -2.17 -0.01
CA CYS A 514 -8.06 -1.83 0.99
C CYS A 514 -6.85 -1.09 0.41
N SER A 515 -6.62 -1.15 -0.91
CA SER A 515 -5.53 -0.43 -1.55
C SER A 515 -5.92 1.00 -1.97
N PHE A 516 -7.21 1.37 -1.85
CA PHE A 516 -7.74 2.68 -2.21
C PHE A 516 -7.71 3.65 -1.01
N ALA A 517 -6.51 3.86 -0.48
CA ALA A 517 -6.24 4.79 0.62
C ALA A 517 -5.54 6.04 0.07
N PHE A 518 -6.33 7.01 -0.41
CA PHE A 518 -5.83 8.21 -1.10
C PHE A 518 -6.01 9.50 -0.30
N MET A 519 -6.84 9.54 0.75
CA MET A 519 -7.24 10.80 1.39
C MET A 519 -6.23 11.35 2.38
N LEU A 520 -5.68 10.50 3.27
CA LEU A 520 -4.84 10.95 4.37
C LEU A 520 -3.34 10.66 4.16
N PRO A 521 -2.42 11.50 4.66
CA PRO A 521 -0.99 11.21 4.61
C PRO A 521 -0.61 9.93 5.36
N VAL A 522 -1.24 9.72 6.51
CA VAL A 522 -0.93 8.62 7.44
C VAL A 522 -1.45 7.27 6.94
N SER A 523 -2.41 7.26 6.00
CA SER A 523 -3.08 6.03 5.58
C SER A 523 -2.14 5.04 4.89
N THR A 524 -1.15 5.52 4.15
CA THR A 524 -0.15 4.66 3.52
C THR A 524 1.26 5.28 3.57
N PRO A 525 2.33 4.46 3.67
CA PRO A 525 3.70 4.98 3.62
C PRO A 525 4.01 5.80 2.35
N PRO A 526 3.56 5.42 1.13
CA PRO A 526 3.62 6.29 -0.05
C PRO A 526 3.10 7.71 0.18
N ASN A 527 1.88 7.82 0.73
CA ASN A 527 1.25 9.12 1.00
C ASN A 527 2.08 9.93 2.00
N SER A 528 2.58 9.29 3.06
CA SER A 528 3.44 9.92 4.07
C SER A 528 4.78 10.40 3.48
N ILE A 529 5.42 9.63 2.60
CA ILE A 529 6.67 9.99 1.94
C ILE A 529 6.49 11.22 1.05
N ALA A 530 5.42 11.24 0.25
CA ALA A 530 5.11 12.39 -0.59
C ALA A 530 4.75 13.63 0.25
N PHE A 531 4.01 13.47 1.34
CA PHE A 531 3.66 14.56 2.26
C PHE A 531 4.87 15.14 2.98
N ALA A 532 5.84 14.30 3.36
CA ALA A 532 7.09 14.71 4.01
C ALA A 532 7.96 15.63 3.13
N SER A 533 7.67 15.74 1.82
CA SER A 533 8.30 16.74 0.95
C SER A 533 7.99 18.19 1.34
N GLY A 534 6.95 18.44 2.15
CA GLY A 534 6.58 19.77 2.65
C GLY A 534 5.78 20.65 1.69
N HIS A 535 5.51 20.18 0.46
CA HIS A 535 4.81 20.96 -0.57
C HIS A 535 3.30 20.65 -0.67
N LEU A 536 2.83 19.60 0.01
CA LEU A 536 1.44 19.14 0.01
C LEU A 536 0.74 19.50 1.31
N LEU A 537 -0.51 19.97 1.22
CA LEU A 537 -1.37 20.15 2.39
C LEU A 537 -2.34 18.98 2.50
N VAL A 538 -2.79 18.68 3.72
CA VAL A 538 -3.79 17.62 3.97
C VAL A 538 -5.07 17.89 3.17
N LYS A 539 -5.49 19.15 3.06
CA LYS A 539 -6.65 19.57 2.26
C LYS A 539 -6.53 19.19 0.79
N ASP A 540 -5.32 19.29 0.22
CA ASP A 540 -5.07 18.94 -1.18
C ASP A 540 -5.27 17.43 -1.39
N MET A 541 -4.71 16.61 -0.49
CA MET A 541 -4.82 15.16 -0.53
C MET A 541 -6.25 14.68 -0.29
N VAL A 542 -6.96 15.24 0.70
CA VAL A 542 -8.35 14.84 0.98
C VAL A 542 -9.26 15.16 -0.21
N ARG A 543 -9.12 16.36 -0.81
CA ARG A 543 -9.95 16.77 -1.95
C ARG A 543 -9.70 15.91 -3.18
N THR A 544 -8.43 15.61 -3.49
CA THR A 544 -8.10 14.75 -4.64
C THR A 544 -8.47 13.29 -4.35
N GLY A 545 -8.14 12.80 -3.15
CA GLY A 545 -8.30 11.42 -2.72
C GLY A 545 -9.74 10.96 -2.56
N LEU A 546 -10.65 11.82 -2.08
CA LEU A 546 -12.06 11.44 -1.94
C LEU A 546 -12.68 11.00 -3.27
N LEU A 547 -12.42 11.75 -4.35
CA LEU A 547 -12.93 11.36 -5.67
C LEU A 547 -12.18 10.15 -6.22
N MET A 548 -10.87 10.02 -5.94
CA MET A 548 -10.12 8.82 -6.30
C MET A 548 -10.69 7.56 -5.65
N ASN A 549 -11.04 7.60 -4.36
CA ASN A 549 -11.68 6.48 -3.66
C ASN A 549 -13.02 6.14 -4.32
N LEU A 550 -13.87 7.13 -4.58
CA LEU A 550 -15.18 6.91 -5.22
C LEU A 550 -15.03 6.32 -6.63
N MET A 551 -14.14 6.86 -7.47
CA MET A 551 -13.86 6.33 -8.79
C MET A 551 -13.30 4.91 -8.72
N GLY A 552 -12.38 4.64 -7.79
CA GLY A 552 -11.80 3.31 -7.59
C GLY A 552 -12.87 2.27 -7.24
N VAL A 553 -13.74 2.59 -6.28
CA VAL A 553 -14.87 1.74 -5.89
C VAL A 553 -15.82 1.48 -7.07
N LEU A 554 -16.16 2.52 -7.84
CA LEU A 554 -17.04 2.39 -9.00
C LEU A 554 -16.41 1.55 -10.13
N LEU A 555 -15.13 1.78 -10.44
CA LEU A 555 -14.41 1.02 -11.45
C LEU A 555 -14.22 -0.45 -11.04
N LEU A 556 -13.95 -0.70 -9.76
CA LEU A 556 -13.87 -2.05 -9.21
C LEU A 556 -15.23 -2.74 -9.28
N SER A 557 -16.31 -2.06 -8.90
CA SER A 557 -17.67 -2.58 -9.05
C SER A 557 -17.99 -2.90 -10.51
N LEU A 558 -17.61 -2.03 -11.46
CA LEU A 558 -17.77 -2.29 -12.89
C LEU A 558 -16.98 -3.53 -13.33
N ALA A 559 -15.71 -3.65 -12.92
CA ALA A 559 -14.86 -4.80 -13.24
C ALA A 559 -15.46 -6.12 -12.75
N MET A 560 -15.96 -6.13 -11.50
CA MET A 560 -16.58 -7.30 -10.89
C MET A 560 -17.83 -7.77 -11.62
N ASN A 561 -18.66 -6.82 -12.08
CA ASN A 561 -19.93 -7.11 -12.76
C ASN A 561 -19.80 -7.23 -14.29
N THR A 562 -18.58 -7.23 -14.84
CA THR A 562 -18.35 -7.34 -16.30
C THR A 562 -17.37 -8.48 -16.61
N TRP A 563 -16.06 -8.21 -16.64
CA TRP A 563 -15.07 -9.22 -17.03
C TRP A 563 -14.65 -10.15 -15.89
N ALA A 564 -14.76 -9.74 -14.62
CA ALA A 564 -14.49 -10.67 -13.53
C ALA A 564 -15.53 -11.81 -13.49
N GLN A 565 -16.78 -11.53 -13.87
CA GLN A 565 -17.84 -12.53 -13.96
C GLN A 565 -17.50 -13.62 -14.98
N THR A 566 -16.87 -13.28 -16.11
CA THR A 566 -16.46 -14.27 -17.12
C THR A 566 -15.18 -15.01 -16.73
N ILE A 567 -14.21 -14.32 -16.11
CA ILE A 567 -12.94 -14.93 -15.68
C ILE A 567 -13.14 -15.92 -14.53
N PHE A 568 -13.90 -15.52 -13.51
CA PHE A 568 -14.07 -16.29 -12.27
C PHE A 568 -15.44 -16.99 -12.16
N GLN A 569 -16.30 -16.90 -13.19
CA GLN A 569 -17.64 -17.51 -13.21
C GLN A 569 -18.50 -17.10 -12.00
N LEU A 570 -18.49 -15.80 -11.65
CA LEU A 570 -19.10 -15.26 -10.42
C LEU A 570 -20.64 -15.36 -10.38
N GLY A 571 -21.29 -15.76 -11.48
CA GLY A 571 -22.75 -15.86 -11.60
C GLY A 571 -23.36 -17.10 -10.94
N THR A 572 -22.54 -18.08 -10.56
CA THR A 572 -22.99 -19.32 -9.92
C THR A 572 -22.27 -19.52 -8.60
N PHE A 573 -22.97 -20.04 -7.59
CA PHE A 573 -22.33 -20.51 -6.37
C PHE A 573 -21.55 -21.79 -6.68
N PRO A 574 -20.24 -21.85 -6.40
CA PRO A 574 -19.42 -22.97 -6.83
C PRO A 574 -19.50 -24.17 -5.87
N ASP A 575 -19.45 -25.39 -6.42
CA ASP A 575 -19.54 -26.64 -5.65
C ASP A 575 -18.45 -26.79 -4.58
N TRP A 576 -17.25 -26.24 -4.83
CA TRP A 576 -16.15 -26.26 -3.86
C TRP A 576 -16.44 -25.39 -2.61
N ALA A 577 -17.34 -24.41 -2.72
CA ALA A 577 -17.80 -23.63 -1.57
C ALA A 577 -18.92 -24.34 -0.79
N ASP A 578 -19.66 -25.25 -1.43
CA ASP A 578 -20.69 -26.06 -0.78
C ASP A 578 -20.09 -27.12 0.17
N MET A 579 -18.95 -27.73 -0.17
CA MET A 579 -18.29 -28.72 0.71
C MET A 579 -17.88 -28.14 2.07
N TYR A 580 -17.58 -26.83 2.15
CA TYR A 580 -17.33 -26.15 3.42
C TYR A 580 -18.61 -26.11 4.29
N SER A 581 -19.78 -25.87 3.69
CA SER A 581 -21.06 -25.88 4.42
C SER A 581 -21.42 -27.27 4.98
N VAL A 582 -21.02 -28.36 4.31
CA VAL A 582 -21.32 -29.74 4.73
C VAL A 582 -20.41 -30.21 5.86
N ASN A 583 -19.11 -29.88 5.83
CA ASN A 583 -18.19 -30.24 6.92
C ASN A 583 -18.48 -29.46 8.22
N VAL A 584 -19.11 -28.28 8.11
CA VAL A 584 -19.44 -27.40 9.24
C VAL A 584 -20.85 -27.67 9.81
N THR A 585 -21.78 -28.23 9.02
CA THR A 585 -23.14 -28.62 9.47
C THR A 585 -23.19 -29.98 10.18
N ALA A 586 -22.08 -30.71 10.25
CA ALA A 586 -21.93 -31.81 11.20
C ALA A 586 -21.85 -31.25 12.63
N LEU A 587 -23.01 -30.85 13.17
CA LEU A 587 -23.21 -30.66 14.61
C LEU A 587 -22.57 -31.86 15.34
N PRO A 588 -21.74 -31.64 16.39
CA PRO A 588 -21.46 -32.73 17.30
C PRO A 588 -22.81 -33.24 17.82
N PRO A 589 -23.03 -34.56 17.95
CA PRO A 589 -24.29 -35.06 18.47
C PRO A 589 -24.54 -34.35 19.79
N THR A 590 -25.69 -33.70 19.86
CA THR A 590 -26.24 -33.11 21.07
C THR A 590 -25.94 -34.06 22.22
N LEU A 591 -25.06 -33.66 23.14
CA LEU A 591 -24.90 -34.33 24.42
C LEU A 591 -26.27 -34.24 25.09
N ALA A 592 -27.06 -35.31 24.90
CA ALA A 592 -28.24 -35.55 25.69
C ALA A 592 -27.81 -35.47 27.15
N ASN A 593 -28.54 -34.67 27.89
CA ASN A 593 -28.28 -34.29 29.26
C ASN A 593 -28.62 -35.48 30.18
N ASP A 594 -27.82 -36.56 30.15
CA ASP A 594 -28.03 -37.78 30.94
C ASP A 594 -27.08 -37.86 32.14
N THR A 595 -27.00 -36.78 32.93
CA THR A 595 -26.33 -36.81 34.26
C THR A 595 -27.21 -36.31 35.41
N PHE A 596 -28.53 -36.31 35.23
CA PHE A 596 -29.50 -36.18 36.32
C PHE A 596 -30.60 -37.23 36.20
N ARG A 597 -30.23 -38.51 36.23
CA ARG A 597 -31.10 -39.59 36.69
C ARG A 597 -30.22 -40.78 37.07
N THR A 598 -30.51 -41.29 38.26
CA THR A 598 -29.99 -42.49 38.93
C THR A 598 -28.60 -42.44 39.58
N LEU A 599 -28.65 -42.29 40.91
CA LEU A 599 -27.73 -42.68 41.98
C LEU A 599 -26.51 -41.80 42.26
#